data_AF-A0A355M7H4-F1
#
_entry.id   AF-A0A355M7H4-F1
#
_cell.length_a   1.000
_cell.length_b   1.000
_cell.length_c   1.000
_cell.angle_alpha   90.00
_cell.angle_beta   90.00
_cell.angle_gamma   90.00
#
_symmetry.space_group_name_H-M   'P 1'
#
loop_
_entity.id
_entity.type
_entity.pdbx_description
1 polymer ?
#
loop_
_entity_poly.entity_id
_entity_poly.type
_entity_poly.pdbx_seq_one_letter_code
_entity_poly.pdbx_strand_id
1 'polypeptide(L)'
;MKLTFNVVPMAVQSCRFTRAGIKYQPKENLSYKAQLRFLAEQQIGADFKLFEKALKVHAEFIFPELKSFSKKLKTRISKGSIIYKDTKPDLHDNLNKATFDALTGLIWKDDSQVAELSSRKYYGVKPQIILEITEIQEV
;
A
#
# COMPACT_ATOMS: atom_id res chain seq x y z
N MET A 1 3.38 14.31 -4.44
CA MET A 1 4.47 13.32 -4.35
C MET A 1 3.95 11.96 -4.82
N LYS A 2 4.74 11.19 -5.58
CA LYS A 2 4.36 9.86 -6.06
C LYS A 2 5.42 8.85 -5.67
N LEU A 3 5.00 7.73 -5.07
CA LEU A 3 5.84 6.61 -4.69
C LEU A 3 5.37 5.34 -5.37
N THR A 4 6.32 4.54 -5.85
CA THR A 4 6.06 3.27 -6.51
C THR A 4 6.86 2.17 -5.85
N PHE A 5 6.17 1.22 -5.24
CA PHE A 5 6.78 0.08 -4.55
C PHE A 5 6.66 -1.16 -5.43
N ASN A 6 7.79 -1.66 -5.92
CA ASN A 6 7.86 -2.87 -6.75
C ASN A 6 7.73 -4.15 -5.88
N VAL A 7 6.64 -4.24 -5.13
CA VAL A 7 6.32 -5.37 -4.25
C VAL A 7 4.91 -5.86 -4.51
N VAL A 8 4.68 -7.14 -4.23
CA VAL A 8 3.33 -7.69 -4.27
C VAL A 8 2.54 -7.10 -3.10
N PRO A 9 1.34 -6.53 -3.34
CA PRO A 9 0.49 -6.06 -2.26
C PRO A 9 0.12 -7.21 -1.32
N MET A 10 0.42 -7.04 -0.03
CA MET A 10 0.16 -8.03 1.00
C MET A 10 -0.72 -7.40 2.08
N ALA A 11 -1.78 -8.10 2.44
CA ALA A 11 -2.59 -7.72 3.58
C ALA A 11 -1.91 -8.13 4.89
N VAL A 12 -1.83 -7.19 5.82
CA VAL A 12 -1.23 -7.42 7.13
C VAL A 12 -2.33 -7.37 8.18
N GLN A 13 -2.54 -8.51 8.85
CA GLN A 13 -3.34 -8.52 10.07
C GLN A 13 -2.60 -7.77 11.17
N SER A 14 -3.35 -6.98 11.96
CA SER A 14 -2.83 -6.07 12.96
C SER A 14 -1.92 -6.74 13.98
N CYS A 15 -2.45 -7.70 14.73
CA CYS A 15 -1.69 -8.40 15.74
C CYS A 15 -2.28 -9.77 16.04
N ARG A 16 -1.43 -10.67 16.52
CA ARG A 16 -1.83 -11.97 17.04
C ARG A 16 -1.56 -12.02 18.53
N PHE A 17 -2.30 -12.90 19.20
CA PHE A 17 -2.12 -13.16 20.62
C PHE A 17 -1.61 -14.58 20.79
N THR A 18 -0.61 -14.74 21.65
CA THR A 18 -0.23 -16.07 22.11
C THR A 18 -1.29 -16.62 23.05
N ARG A 19 -1.24 -17.92 23.35
CA ARG A 19 -2.14 -18.53 24.36
C ARG A 19 -2.02 -17.89 25.75
N ALA A 20 -0.90 -17.20 26.01
CA ALA A 20 -0.63 -16.46 27.24
C ALA A 20 -1.13 -14.99 27.20
N GLY A 21 -1.83 -14.58 26.14
CA GLY A 21 -2.33 -13.20 25.98
C GLY A 21 -1.27 -12.19 25.54
N ILE A 22 -0.07 -12.62 25.19
CA ILE A 22 1.00 -11.72 24.73
C ILE A 22 0.72 -11.32 23.28
N LYS A 23 0.66 -10.01 23.05
CA LYS A 23 0.46 -9.39 21.74
C LYS A 23 1.76 -9.44 20.93
N TYR A 24 1.74 -10.02 19.72
CA TYR A 24 2.89 -10.07 18.82
C TYR A 24 2.49 -9.93 17.35
N GLN A 25 3.36 -9.31 16.55
CA GLN A 25 3.19 -9.26 15.11
C GLN A 25 4.05 -10.35 14.45
N PRO A 26 3.52 -11.12 13.48
CA PRO A 26 4.30 -12.10 12.72
C PRO A 26 5.53 -11.47 12.06
N LYS A 27 6.64 -12.22 12.04
CA LYS A 27 7.92 -11.78 11.44
C LYS A 27 7.78 -11.37 9.96
N GLU A 28 6.91 -12.05 9.21
CA GLU A 28 6.61 -11.74 7.82
C GLU A 28 6.04 -10.33 7.64
N ASN A 29 5.11 -9.92 8.53
CA ASN A 29 4.51 -8.59 8.49
C ASN A 29 5.55 -7.50 8.80
N LEU A 30 6.44 -7.76 9.76
CA LEU A 30 7.53 -6.83 10.10
C LEU A 30 8.51 -6.69 8.93
N SER A 31 8.88 -7.80 8.29
CA SER A 31 9.76 -7.80 7.12
C SER A 31 9.13 -7.07 5.94
N TYR A 32 7.83 -7.24 5.72
CA TYR A 32 7.10 -6.55 4.65
C TYR A 32 7.08 -5.04 4.86
N LYS A 33 6.77 -4.59 6.09
CA LYS A 33 6.82 -3.16 6.45
C LYS A 33 8.23 -2.58 6.29
N ALA A 34 9.26 -3.30 6.74
CA ALA A 34 10.65 -2.87 6.58
C ALA A 34 11.04 -2.74 5.10
N GLN A 35 10.59 -3.66 4.24
CA GLN A 35 10.82 -3.58 2.80
C GLN A 35 10.15 -2.36 2.16
N LEU A 36 8.89 -2.09 2.53
CA LEU A 36 8.18 -0.89 2.07
C LEU A 36 8.91 0.39 2.49
N ARG A 37 9.33 0.46 3.75
CA ARG A 37 10.09 1.59 4.30
C ARG A 37 11.38 1.82 3.52
N PHE A 38 12.18 0.77 3.30
CA PHE A 38 13.44 0.85 2.55
C PHE A 38 13.22 1.30 1.09
N LEU A 39 12.15 0.86 0.44
CA LEU A 39 11.81 1.28 -0.91
C LEU A 39 11.31 2.73 -0.97
N ALA A 40 10.63 3.21 0.07
CA ALA A 40 10.27 4.61 0.19
C ALA A 40 11.51 5.48 0.43
N GLU A 41 12.40 5.08 1.35
CA GLU A 41 13.64 5.79 1.65
C GLU A 41 14.52 5.99 0.40
N GLN A 42 14.57 5.01 -0.51
CA GLN A 42 15.29 5.14 -1.79
C GLN A 42 14.65 6.12 -2.79
N GLN A 43 13.35 6.37 -2.67
CA GLN A 43 12.62 7.28 -3.57
C GLN A 43 12.52 8.70 -2.99
N ILE A 44 12.65 8.80 -1.68
CA ILE A 44 12.63 10.06 -0.95
C ILE A 44 14.02 10.68 -1.05
N GLY A 45 14.09 11.96 -1.46
CA GLY A 45 15.35 12.70 -1.49
C GLY A 45 15.89 12.90 -0.08
N ALA A 46 17.21 12.99 0.07
CA ALA A 46 17.86 13.17 1.38
C ALA A 46 17.35 14.41 2.16
N ASP A 47 16.87 15.44 1.46
CA ASP A 47 16.33 16.68 2.03
C ASP A 47 14.82 16.69 2.23
N PHE A 48 14.15 15.55 2.06
CA PHE A 48 12.70 15.47 2.23
C PHE A 48 12.30 15.75 3.67
N LYS A 49 11.37 16.70 3.83
CA LYS A 49 10.73 16.98 5.11
C LYS A 49 9.40 16.24 5.17
N LEU A 50 9.12 15.67 6.33
CA LEU A 50 7.83 15.05 6.62
C LEU A 50 6.71 16.06 6.39
N PHE A 51 5.60 15.59 5.83
CA PHE A 51 4.39 16.39 5.73
C PHE A 51 3.83 16.67 7.13
N GLU A 52 3.49 17.93 7.40
CA GLU A 52 2.93 18.38 8.68
C GLU A 52 1.44 18.72 8.60
N LYS A 53 0.91 18.93 7.40
CA LYS A 53 -0.49 19.32 7.15
C LYS A 53 -1.37 18.13 6.78
N ALA A 54 -2.67 18.41 6.59
CA ALA A 54 -3.63 17.44 6.11
C ALA A 54 -3.25 16.93 4.70
N LEU A 55 -3.36 15.61 4.52
CA LEU A 55 -2.95 14.91 3.30
C LEU A 55 -4.14 14.24 2.63
N LYS A 56 -4.11 14.29 1.30
CA LYS A 56 -4.88 13.45 0.42
C LYS A 56 -3.97 12.35 -0.12
N VAL A 57 -4.37 11.11 0.09
CA VAL A 57 -3.64 9.92 -0.36
C VAL A 57 -4.50 9.13 -1.34
N HIS A 58 -3.95 8.86 -2.52
CA HIS A 58 -4.51 7.94 -3.49
C HIS A 58 -3.62 6.69 -3.58
N ALA A 59 -4.16 5.54 -3.21
CA ALA A 59 -3.44 4.27 -3.17
C ALA A 59 -3.93 3.29 -4.23
N GLU A 60 -3.01 2.77 -5.04
CA GLU A 60 -3.28 1.74 -6.03
C GLU A 60 -2.52 0.47 -5.70
N PHE A 61 -3.26 -0.62 -5.51
CA PHE A 61 -2.71 -1.94 -5.24
C PHE A 61 -2.85 -2.81 -6.48
N ILE A 62 -1.73 -3.05 -7.16
CA ILE A 62 -1.68 -3.85 -8.38
C ILE A 62 -1.26 -5.28 -8.01
N PHE A 63 -2.18 -6.22 -8.19
CA PHE A 63 -1.96 -7.63 -7.92
C PHE A 63 -1.50 -8.37 -9.18
N PRO A 64 -0.70 -9.45 -9.04
CA PRO A 64 -0.33 -10.26 -10.18
C PRO A 64 -1.55 -10.98 -10.75
N GLU A 65 -1.52 -11.22 -12.06
CA GLU A 65 -2.55 -11.99 -12.75
C GLU A 65 -2.69 -13.41 -12.17
N LEU A 66 -3.92 -13.89 -12.04
CA LEU A 66 -4.15 -15.26 -11.58
C LEU A 66 -3.79 -16.26 -12.69
N LYS A 67 -3.21 -17.39 -12.29
CA LYS A 67 -2.89 -18.49 -13.22
C LYS A 67 -4.13 -18.97 -13.97
N SER A 68 -5.28 -19.00 -13.29
CA SER A 68 -6.60 -19.39 -13.81
C SER A 68 -7.26 -18.39 -14.76
N PHE A 69 -6.70 -17.18 -14.94
CA PHE A 69 -7.26 -16.23 -15.90
C PHE A 69 -7.18 -16.75 -17.33
N SER A 70 -8.27 -16.53 -18.06
CA SER A 70 -8.33 -16.88 -19.48
C SER A 70 -7.31 -16.07 -20.29
N LYS A 71 -6.79 -16.65 -21.38
CA LYS A 71 -5.83 -15.96 -22.26
C LYS A 71 -6.34 -14.59 -22.71
N LYS A 72 -7.64 -14.48 -23.03
CA LYS A 72 -8.30 -13.23 -23.40
C LYS A 72 -8.20 -12.16 -22.30
N LEU A 73 -8.39 -12.56 -21.04
CA LEU A 73 -8.32 -11.66 -19.89
C LEU A 73 -6.88 -11.17 -19.66
N LYS A 74 -5.90 -12.08 -19.72
CA LYS A 74 -4.47 -11.74 -19.63
C LYS A 74 -4.04 -10.76 -20.72
N THR A 75 -4.48 -10.98 -21.96
CA THR A 75 -4.22 -10.04 -23.06
C THR A 75 -4.86 -8.67 -22.80
N ARG A 76 -6.08 -8.62 -22.24
CA ARG A 76 -6.72 -7.34 -21.88
C ARG A 76 -5.91 -6.59 -20.82
N ILE A 77 -5.47 -7.28 -19.77
CA ILE A 77 -4.62 -6.70 -18.71
C ILE A 77 -3.31 -6.18 -19.32
N SER A 78 -2.66 -6.98 -20.16
CA SER A 78 -1.42 -6.59 -20.85
C SER A 78 -1.60 -5.40 -21.81
N LYS A 79 -2.81 -5.23 -22.37
CA LYS A 79 -3.19 -4.06 -23.19
C LYS A 79 -3.64 -2.85 -22.35
N GLY A 80 -3.56 -2.90 -21.03
CA GLY A 80 -3.88 -1.79 -20.13
C GLY A 80 -5.34 -1.73 -19.66
N SER A 81 -6.15 -2.78 -19.87
CA SER A 81 -7.49 -2.84 -19.29
C SER A 81 -7.41 -3.04 -17.76
N ILE A 82 -8.12 -2.19 -17.01
CA ILE A 82 -8.21 -2.30 -15.55
C ILE A 82 -9.23 -3.37 -15.20
N ILE A 83 -8.79 -4.40 -14.47
CA ILE A 83 -9.65 -5.47 -13.97
C ILE A 83 -9.59 -5.46 -12.45
N TYR A 84 -10.65 -4.96 -11.82
CA TYR A 84 -10.71 -4.84 -10.37
C TYR A 84 -10.64 -6.21 -9.68
N LYS A 85 -9.94 -6.25 -8.54
CA LYS A 85 -9.83 -7.42 -7.70
C LYS A 85 -10.93 -7.38 -6.64
N ASP A 86 -12.02 -8.09 -6.90
CA ASP A 86 -13.16 -8.27 -5.99
C ASP A 86 -12.89 -9.25 -4.83
N THR A 87 -11.86 -10.09 -4.96
CA THR A 87 -11.47 -11.07 -3.94
C THR A 87 -10.61 -10.47 -2.82
N LYS A 88 -10.50 -11.19 -1.69
CA LYS A 88 -9.58 -10.89 -0.60
C LYS A 88 -8.16 -10.60 -1.12
N PRO A 89 -7.40 -9.73 -0.45
CA PRO A 89 -7.69 -9.13 0.86
C PRO A 89 -8.50 -7.82 0.83
N ASP A 90 -9.03 -7.44 1.99
CA ASP A 90 -9.84 -6.23 2.18
C ASP A 90 -9.00 -4.96 1.99
N LEU A 91 -9.52 -4.07 1.17
CA LEU A 91 -8.85 -2.84 0.77
C LEU A 91 -8.81 -1.80 1.89
N HIS A 92 -9.95 -1.58 2.55
CA HIS A 92 -10.09 -0.55 3.58
C HIS A 92 -9.24 -0.79 4.83
N ASP A 93 -9.19 -2.04 5.32
CA ASP A 93 -8.53 -2.34 6.60
C ASP A 93 -7.14 -2.95 6.40
N ASN A 94 -7.05 -4.08 5.70
CA ASN A 94 -5.82 -4.89 5.74
C ASN A 94 -4.71 -4.41 4.80
N LEU A 95 -5.04 -3.88 3.61
CA LEU A 95 -4.04 -3.39 2.65
C LEU A 95 -3.52 -2.02 3.04
N ASN A 96 -4.42 -1.05 3.26
CA ASN A 96 -4.04 0.30 3.65
C ASN A 96 -3.22 0.27 4.95
N LYS A 97 -3.64 -0.48 5.98
CA LYS A 97 -2.91 -0.53 7.24
C LYS A 97 -1.45 -0.98 7.10
N ALA A 98 -1.15 -1.95 6.24
CA ALA A 98 0.21 -2.42 6.02
C ALA A 98 1.10 -1.31 5.44
N THR A 99 0.57 -0.61 4.44
CA THR A 99 1.30 0.41 3.71
C THR A 99 1.43 1.70 4.50
N PHE A 100 0.37 2.13 5.19
CA PHE A 100 0.38 3.38 5.95
C PHE A 100 1.31 3.28 7.14
N ASP A 101 1.19 2.21 7.95
CA ASP A 101 2.05 1.96 9.11
C ASP A 101 3.54 1.86 8.75
N ALA A 102 3.87 1.39 7.54
CA ALA A 102 5.25 1.34 7.05
C ALA A 102 5.82 2.74 6.70
N LEU A 103 4.95 3.70 6.41
CA LEU A 103 5.29 5.05 5.95
C LEU A 103 5.09 6.12 7.02
N THR A 104 4.35 5.82 8.09
CA THR A 104 4.27 6.65 9.29
C THR A 104 5.67 6.84 9.89
N GLY A 105 6.03 8.08 10.22
CA GLY A 105 7.36 8.47 10.67
C GLY A 105 8.41 8.56 9.56
N LEU A 106 8.04 8.28 8.31
CA LEU A 106 8.92 8.47 7.14
C LEU A 106 8.39 9.55 6.20
N ILE A 107 7.11 9.48 5.81
CA ILE A 107 6.49 10.45 4.90
C ILE A 107 5.68 11.50 5.65
N TRP A 108 4.89 11.05 6.62
CA TRP A 108 4.10 11.88 7.53
C TRP A 108 4.40 11.45 8.96
N LYS A 109 4.10 12.32 9.93
CA LYS A 109 4.36 12.07 11.35
C LYS A 109 3.34 11.10 11.96
N ASP A 110 2.08 11.23 11.59
CA ASP A 110 0.97 10.49 12.18
C ASP A 110 -0.08 10.14 11.11
N ASP A 111 -0.68 8.95 11.19
CA ASP A 111 -1.73 8.51 10.26
C ASP A 111 -2.98 9.41 10.30
N SER A 112 -3.20 10.12 11.42
CA SER A 112 -4.25 11.13 11.56
C SER A 112 -4.12 12.30 10.60
N GLN A 113 -2.95 12.50 9.97
CA GLN A 113 -2.76 13.54 8.96
C GLN A 113 -3.45 13.20 7.63
N VAL A 114 -3.80 11.94 7.39
CA VAL A 114 -4.49 11.53 6.16
C VAL A 114 -5.98 11.87 6.29
N ALA A 115 -6.36 13.02 5.77
CA ALA A 115 -7.74 13.52 5.81
C ALA A 115 -8.60 13.00 4.66
N GLU A 116 -8.00 12.72 3.49
CA GLU A 116 -8.70 12.13 2.35
C GLU A 116 -7.96 10.88 1.85
N LEU A 117 -8.67 9.76 1.72
CA LEU A 117 -8.11 8.50 1.24
C LEU A 117 -8.98 7.93 0.11
N SER A 118 -8.39 7.78 -1.07
CA SER A 118 -8.94 6.98 -2.16
C SER A 118 -8.06 5.76 -2.37
N SER A 119 -8.65 4.58 -2.48
CA SER A 119 -7.87 3.36 -2.71
C SER A 119 -8.57 2.43 -3.70
N ARG A 120 -7.77 1.81 -4.60
CA ARG A 120 -8.26 0.82 -5.56
C ARG A 120 -7.33 -0.38 -5.66
N LYS A 121 -7.90 -1.58 -5.88
CA LYS A 121 -7.16 -2.81 -6.14
C LYS A 121 -7.57 -3.45 -7.45
N TYR A 122 -6.59 -3.83 -8.26
CA TYR A 122 -6.83 -4.43 -9.56
C TYR A 122 -5.67 -5.34 -9.96
N TYR A 123 -5.88 -6.14 -11.00
CA TYR A 123 -4.87 -7.04 -11.54
C TYR A 123 -4.03 -6.34 -12.61
N GLY A 124 -2.72 -6.61 -12.60
CA GLY A 124 -1.77 -6.07 -13.56
C GLY A 124 -0.62 -7.05 -13.85
N VAL A 125 0.07 -6.78 -14.96
CA VAL A 125 1.24 -7.57 -15.39
C VAL A 125 2.38 -7.46 -14.37
N LYS A 126 2.60 -6.24 -13.85
CA LYS A 126 3.63 -5.95 -12.84
C LYS A 126 2.95 -5.68 -11.50
N PRO A 127 3.16 -6.53 -10.49
CA PRO A 127 2.63 -6.27 -9.16
C PRO A 127 3.42 -5.15 -8.50
N GLN A 128 2.71 -4.14 -8.02
CA GLN A 128 3.30 -2.97 -7.37
C GLN A 128 2.24 -2.23 -6.56
N ILE A 129 2.69 -1.38 -5.64
CA ILE A 129 1.86 -0.42 -4.93
C ILE A 129 2.23 0.97 -5.42
N ILE A 130 1.24 1.77 -5.80
CA ILE A 130 1.46 3.17 -6.16
C ILE A 130 0.75 4.03 -5.12
N LEU A 131 1.46 4.99 -4.54
CA LEU A 131 0.89 6.00 -3.67
C LEU A 131 1.10 7.38 -4.28
N GLU A 132 0.03 8.15 -4.34
CA GLU A 132 0.06 9.55 -4.69
C GLU A 132 -0.40 10.34 -3.47
N ILE A 133 0.46 11.24 -3.01
CA ILE A 133 0.29 11.97 -1.76
C ILE A 133 0.36 13.46 -2.08
N THR A 134 -0.65 14.21 -1.67
CA THR A 134 -0.75 15.65 -1.89
C THR A 134 -1.21 16.33 -0.61
N GLU A 135 -0.58 17.45 -0.26
CA GLU A 135 -1.09 18.32 0.81
C GLU A 135 -2.41 18.95 0.38
N ILE A 136 -3.38 18.94 1.29
CA ILE A 136 -4.65 19.65 1.12
C ILE A 136 -4.42 21.09 1.57
N GLN A 137 -4.74 22.04 0.71
CA GLN A 137 -4.84 23.45 1.09
C GLN A 137 -6.26 23.70 1.54
N GLU A 138 -6.43 24.27 2.74
CA GLU A 138 -7.72 24.79 3.18
C GLU A 138 -8.13 25.91 2.22
N VAL A 139 -9.34 25.80 1.67
CA VAL A 139 -9.95 26.80 0.79
C VAL A 139 -10.82 27.71 1.62
#